data_AF-A0A9P5B6I3-F1
#
_entry.id   AF-A0A9P5B6I3-F1
#
_cell.length_a   1.000
_cell.length_b   1.000
_cell.length_c   1.000
_cell.angle_alpha   90.00
_cell.angle_beta   90.00
_cell.angle_gamma   90.00
#
_symmetry.space_group_name_H-M   'P 1'
#
loop_
_entity.id
_entity.type
_entity.pdbx_description
1 polymer ?
#
loop_
_entity_poly.entity_id
_entity_poly.type
_entity_poly.pdbx_seq_one_letter_code
_entity_poly.pdbx_strand_id
1 'polypeptide(L)'
;MRPSLDSTLVILANILAVKAQSCPDIHIFGARETSVAPGFGSAGQLVDMIIADHPGATSEAIDYPACGGQASCGGVQYGDSAKQGTQAVTTAVNGLNQRCPQTRIVLVGYSQGGQIMDNNICGGPDSGAGISDSSVPLSASAVQQVKAVIMLGDPRFVSGLSYGVGTCTAGGFDARPAGFTCPNADKVQIYCDSQDPFCCNGNDSNHHQQYVSIYGKEALAFVNSKL
;
A
#
# COMPACT_ATOMS: atom_id res chain seq x y z
N MET A 1 4.63 -41.77 -45.05
CA MET A 1 5.68 -41.17 -44.19
C MET A 1 4.97 -40.27 -43.20
N ARG A 2 4.96 -40.63 -41.90
CA ARG A 2 4.42 -39.78 -40.83
C ARG A 2 5.54 -38.87 -40.34
N PRO A 3 5.36 -37.55 -40.24
CA PRO A 3 6.40 -36.68 -39.70
C PRO A 3 6.52 -36.95 -38.20
N SER A 4 7.73 -37.24 -37.75
CA SER A 4 8.10 -37.26 -36.34
C SER A 4 8.04 -35.82 -35.82
N LEU A 5 7.15 -35.57 -34.86
CA LEU A 5 7.16 -34.34 -34.08
C LEU A 5 8.50 -34.27 -33.32
N ASP A 6 9.28 -33.23 -33.59
CA ASP A 6 10.58 -32.96 -32.99
C ASP A 6 10.44 -32.79 -31.47
N SER A 7 10.85 -33.81 -30.71
CA SER A 7 10.82 -33.80 -29.23
C SER A 7 11.59 -32.63 -28.62
N THR A 8 12.53 -32.04 -29.35
CA THR A 8 13.32 -30.85 -28.98
C THR A 8 12.48 -29.57 -28.92
N LEU A 9 11.47 -29.41 -29.78
CA LEU A 9 10.58 -28.24 -29.76
C LEU A 9 9.63 -28.26 -28.55
N VAL A 10 9.18 -29.45 -28.16
CA VAL A 10 8.28 -29.66 -27.01
C VAL A 10 8.99 -29.36 -25.68
N ILE A 11 10.30 -29.61 -25.61
CA ILE A 11 11.10 -29.35 -24.39
C ILE A 11 11.35 -27.85 -24.22
N LEU A 12 11.64 -27.09 -25.28
CA LEU A 12 11.80 -25.63 -25.18
C LEU A 12 10.49 -24.91 -24.81
N ALA A 13 9.36 -25.36 -25.34
CA ALA A 13 8.05 -24.80 -25.01
C ALA A 13 7.71 -24.99 -23.51
N ASN A 14 8.04 -26.15 -22.94
CA ASN A 14 7.83 -26.42 -21.52
C ASN A 14 8.78 -25.64 -20.60
N ILE A 15 10.03 -25.39 -21.01
CA ILE A 15 10.97 -24.62 -20.18
C ILE A 15 10.61 -23.12 -20.16
N LEU A 16 10.06 -22.58 -21.25
CA LEU A 16 9.51 -21.22 -21.29
C LEU A 16 8.19 -21.12 -20.50
N ALA A 17 7.34 -22.15 -20.55
CA ALA A 17 6.09 -22.19 -19.77
C ALA A 17 6.32 -22.37 -18.25
N VAL A 18 7.36 -23.11 -17.84
CA VAL A 18 7.69 -23.36 -16.42
C VAL A 18 8.42 -22.17 -15.76
N LYS A 19 9.06 -21.28 -16.53
CA LYS A 19 9.67 -20.04 -16.00
C LYS A 19 8.69 -18.89 -15.82
N ALA A 20 7.49 -18.98 -16.37
CA ALA A 20 6.37 -18.17 -15.93
C ALA A 20 5.80 -18.82 -14.67
N GLN A 21 6.41 -18.56 -13.51
CA GLN A 21 5.66 -18.58 -12.25
C GLN A 21 4.44 -17.69 -12.51
N SER A 22 3.25 -18.29 -12.64
CA SER A 22 2.07 -17.64 -13.22
C SER A 22 1.81 -16.30 -12.53
N CYS A 23 2.08 -15.20 -13.22
CA CYS A 23 1.82 -13.87 -12.69
C CYS A 23 0.35 -13.79 -12.29
N PRO A 24 0.05 -13.35 -11.05
CA PRO A 24 -1.33 -13.26 -10.60
C PRO A 24 -2.04 -12.14 -11.36
N ASP A 25 -3.33 -12.29 -11.61
CA ASP A 25 -4.12 -11.21 -12.20
C ASP A 25 -4.19 -9.98 -11.27
N ILE A 26 -4.17 -10.22 -9.96
CA ILE A 26 -4.24 -9.22 -8.89
C ILE A 26 -3.21 -9.56 -7.82
N HIS A 27 -2.44 -8.56 -7.39
CA HIS A 27 -1.52 -8.67 -6.28
C HIS A 27 -1.71 -7.52 -5.28
N ILE A 28 -1.76 -7.85 -3.99
CA ILE A 28 -1.98 -6.90 -2.91
C ILE A 28 -0.69 -6.74 -2.10
N PHE A 29 -0.21 -5.50 -1.99
CA PHE A 29 0.82 -5.16 -1.01
C PHE A 29 0.18 -4.60 0.25
N GLY A 30 0.49 -5.17 1.41
CA GLY A 30 0.01 -4.66 2.69
C GLY A 30 1.14 -4.12 3.57
N ALA A 31 0.95 -2.97 4.20
CA ALA A 31 1.91 -2.39 5.14
C ALA A 31 1.27 -2.18 6.51
N ARG A 32 1.91 -2.77 7.53
CA ARG A 32 1.52 -2.70 8.94
C ARG A 32 1.79 -1.34 9.57
N GLU A 33 1.20 -1.15 10.74
CA GLU A 33 1.40 -0.05 11.66
C GLU A 33 2.63 -0.20 12.55
N THR A 34 3.01 0.88 13.23
CA THR A 34 4.21 0.96 14.07
C THR A 34 4.19 -0.04 15.24
N SER A 35 5.35 -0.60 15.57
CA SER A 35 5.62 -1.59 16.64
C SER A 35 5.03 -2.98 16.44
N VAL A 36 4.28 -3.22 15.35
CA VAL A 36 3.76 -4.55 15.04
C VAL A 36 4.87 -5.42 14.44
N ALA A 37 4.85 -6.71 14.75
CA ALA A 37 5.79 -7.69 14.20
C ALA A 37 5.66 -7.79 12.67
N PRO A 38 6.70 -8.26 11.94
CA PRO A 38 6.64 -8.42 10.48
C PRO A 38 5.40 -9.18 10.01
N GLY A 39 4.77 -8.66 8.95
CA GLY A 39 3.48 -9.12 8.45
C GLY A 39 2.58 -7.95 8.06
N PHE A 40 1.28 -8.21 7.90
CA PHE A 40 0.31 -7.22 7.45
C PHE A 40 -0.20 -6.28 8.57
N GLY A 41 -0.08 -6.68 9.83
CA GLY A 41 -0.70 -5.94 10.94
C GLY A 41 -2.20 -5.74 10.74
N SER A 42 -2.71 -4.59 11.13
CA SER A 42 -4.13 -4.24 11.01
C SER A 42 -4.61 -4.10 9.56
N ALA A 43 -3.70 -3.92 8.59
CA ALA A 43 -4.05 -3.98 7.16
C ALA A 43 -4.52 -5.40 6.75
N GLY A 44 -4.10 -6.45 7.46
CA GLY A 44 -4.32 -7.85 7.10
C GLY A 44 -5.79 -8.21 6.90
N GLN A 45 -6.68 -7.70 7.75
CA GLN A 45 -8.11 -8.00 7.62
C GLN A 45 -8.68 -7.50 6.29
N LEU A 46 -8.28 -6.31 5.80
CA LEU A 46 -8.74 -5.83 4.50
C LEU A 46 -8.06 -6.57 3.35
N VAL A 47 -6.79 -6.96 3.49
CA VAL A 47 -6.10 -7.83 2.52
C VAL A 47 -6.86 -9.15 2.36
N ASP A 48 -7.23 -9.79 3.48
CA ASP A 48 -8.00 -11.05 3.49
C ASP A 48 -9.37 -10.88 2.82
N MET A 49 -10.05 -9.75 3.07
CA MET A 49 -11.32 -9.42 2.42
C MET A 49 -11.18 -9.31 0.90
N ILE A 50 -10.11 -8.66 0.40
CA ILE A 50 -9.86 -8.53 -1.04
C ILE A 50 -9.54 -9.90 -1.66
N ILE A 51 -8.71 -10.72 -1.01
CA ILE A 51 -8.37 -12.06 -1.51
C ILE A 51 -9.62 -12.96 -1.56
N ALA A 52 -10.49 -12.88 -0.55
CA ALA A 52 -11.72 -13.65 -0.52
C ALA A 52 -12.68 -13.29 -1.67
N ASP A 53 -12.71 -12.02 -2.09
CA ASP A 53 -13.58 -11.54 -3.16
C ASP A 53 -12.99 -11.74 -4.57
N HIS A 54 -11.67 -11.94 -4.66
CA HIS A 54 -10.94 -12.15 -5.93
C HIS A 54 -10.15 -13.47 -5.92
N PRO A 55 -10.80 -14.62 -6.21
CA PRO A 55 -10.11 -15.91 -6.26
C PRO A 55 -8.90 -15.91 -7.20
N GLY A 56 -7.74 -16.33 -6.69
CA GLY A 56 -6.48 -16.31 -7.44
C GLY A 56 -5.64 -15.04 -7.25
N ALA A 57 -6.17 -14.03 -6.54
CA ALA A 57 -5.35 -12.93 -6.05
C ALA A 57 -4.29 -13.43 -5.06
N THR A 58 -3.17 -12.73 -5.01
CA THR A 58 -2.05 -13.03 -4.09
C THR A 58 -1.66 -11.79 -3.31
N SER A 59 -0.92 -11.94 -2.23
CA SER A 59 -0.50 -10.80 -1.41
C SER A 59 0.88 -10.99 -0.82
N GLU A 60 1.59 -9.88 -0.61
CA GLU A 60 2.81 -9.85 0.20
C GLU A 60 2.85 -8.62 1.12
N ALA A 61 3.42 -8.80 2.31
CA ALA A 61 3.60 -7.72 3.26
C ALA A 61 4.86 -6.92 2.91
N ILE A 62 4.80 -5.60 3.06
CA ILE A 62 5.97 -4.74 2.95
C ILE A 62 6.87 -5.01 4.16
N ASP A 63 8.07 -5.53 3.89
CA ASP A 63 9.10 -5.70 4.90
C ASP A 63 9.87 -4.39 5.10
N TYR A 64 9.63 -3.77 6.24
CA TYR A 64 10.25 -2.52 6.67
C TYR A 64 10.22 -2.44 8.20
N PRO A 65 10.97 -1.51 8.83
CA PRO A 65 11.11 -1.49 10.28
C PRO A 65 9.78 -1.36 11.04
N ALA A 66 8.81 -0.61 10.52
CA ALA A 66 7.57 -0.24 11.21
C ALA A 66 7.81 0.17 12.66
N CYS A 67 8.71 1.12 12.89
CA CYS A 67 9.19 1.47 14.22
C CYS A 67 9.11 2.97 14.47
N GLY A 68 9.10 3.35 15.74
CA GLY A 68 9.08 4.71 16.25
C GLY A 68 10.08 4.90 17.39
N GLY A 69 11.18 4.14 17.38
CA GLY A 69 12.21 4.15 18.42
C GLY A 69 12.08 3.05 19.48
N GLN A 70 11.03 2.21 19.42
CA GLN A 70 10.84 1.13 20.38
C GLN A 70 11.85 0.00 20.19
N ALA A 71 12.36 -0.56 21.29
CA ALA A 71 13.30 -1.68 21.23
C ALA A 71 12.70 -2.95 20.60
N SER A 72 11.37 -3.15 20.72
CA SER A 72 10.65 -4.30 20.16
C SER A 72 10.70 -4.39 18.64
N CYS A 73 10.91 -3.26 17.95
CA CYS A 73 11.02 -3.17 16.50
C CYS A 73 12.44 -2.75 16.03
N GLY A 74 13.44 -2.90 16.89
CA GLY A 74 14.85 -2.65 16.56
C GLY A 74 15.33 -1.21 16.80
N GLY A 75 14.53 -0.35 17.43
CA GLY A 75 14.95 0.99 17.86
C GLY A 75 15.09 2.03 16.74
N VAL A 76 14.65 1.72 15.52
CA VAL A 76 14.66 2.65 14.38
C VAL A 76 13.70 3.80 14.66
N GLN A 77 14.17 5.04 14.53
CA GLN A 77 13.36 6.24 14.74
C GLN A 77 12.22 6.32 13.73
N TYR A 78 11.11 6.99 14.10
CA TYR A 78 9.89 7.02 13.28
C TYR A 78 10.16 7.51 11.84
N GLY A 79 10.86 8.64 11.70
CA GLY A 79 11.17 9.22 10.39
C GLY A 79 12.05 8.30 9.54
N ASP A 80 13.07 7.69 10.13
CA ASP A 80 13.93 6.73 9.44
C ASP A 80 13.16 5.47 9.03
N SER A 81 12.23 5.01 9.86
CA SER A 81 11.33 3.89 9.55
C SER A 81 10.42 4.21 8.38
N ALA A 82 9.76 5.38 8.39
CA ALA A 82 8.90 5.82 7.30
C ALA A 82 9.69 6.03 5.99
N LYS A 83 10.92 6.55 6.06
CA LYS A 83 11.81 6.70 4.90
C LYS A 83 12.21 5.34 4.31
N GLN A 84 12.63 4.41 5.15
CA GLN A 84 12.98 3.05 4.73
C GLN A 84 11.76 2.30 4.18
N GLY A 85 10.59 2.45 4.81
CA GLY A 85 9.34 1.86 4.33
C GLY A 85 8.91 2.43 2.98
N THR A 86 9.08 3.73 2.76
CA THR A 86 8.84 4.35 1.45
C THR A 86 9.70 3.69 0.37
N GLN A 87 11.00 3.48 0.64
CA GLN A 87 11.91 2.79 -0.28
C GLN A 87 11.58 1.29 -0.47
N ALA A 88 11.11 0.62 0.59
CA ALA A 88 10.69 -0.78 0.54
C ALA A 88 9.48 -0.97 -0.37
N VAL A 89 8.45 -0.12 -0.26
CA VAL A 89 7.30 -0.10 -1.18
C VAL A 89 7.76 0.15 -2.61
N THR A 90 8.61 1.15 -2.84
CA THR A 90 9.13 1.46 -4.19
C THR A 90 9.80 0.23 -4.81
N THR A 91 10.64 -0.45 -4.05
CA THR A 91 11.39 -1.63 -4.49
C THR A 91 10.45 -2.81 -4.78
N ALA A 92 9.54 -3.11 -3.87
CA ALA A 92 8.65 -4.27 -3.98
C ALA A 92 7.67 -4.12 -5.16
N VAL A 93 7.02 -2.96 -5.27
CA VAL A 93 6.01 -2.69 -6.30
C VAL A 93 6.65 -2.59 -7.69
N ASN A 94 7.76 -1.86 -7.84
CA ASN A 94 8.48 -1.81 -9.13
C ASN A 94 9.03 -3.19 -9.51
N GLY A 95 9.54 -3.95 -8.54
CA GLY A 95 10.05 -5.30 -8.76
C GLY A 95 8.96 -6.25 -9.25
N LEU A 96 7.76 -6.22 -8.65
CA LEU A 96 6.63 -6.99 -9.15
C LEU A 96 6.22 -6.55 -10.55
N ASN A 97 6.07 -5.24 -10.78
CA ASN A 97 5.68 -4.72 -12.09
C ASN A 97 6.66 -5.12 -13.19
N GLN A 98 7.96 -5.15 -12.91
CA GLN A 98 8.97 -5.60 -13.86
C GLN A 98 8.82 -7.09 -14.21
N ARG A 99 8.53 -7.95 -13.22
CA ARG A 99 8.35 -9.40 -13.44
C ARG A 99 6.98 -9.73 -14.05
N CYS A 100 5.97 -8.96 -13.69
CA CYS A 100 4.56 -9.19 -14.00
C CYS A 100 3.88 -7.86 -14.44
N PRO A 101 4.20 -7.35 -15.64
CA PRO A 101 3.77 -6.01 -16.07
C PRO A 101 2.26 -5.87 -16.32
N GLN A 102 1.52 -6.98 -16.32
CA GLN A 102 0.06 -7.01 -16.50
C GLN A 102 -0.69 -7.23 -15.18
N THR A 103 -0.01 -7.57 -14.08
CA THR A 103 -0.65 -7.75 -12.78
C THR A 103 -1.22 -6.43 -12.29
N ARG A 104 -2.50 -6.43 -11.93
CA ARG A 104 -3.16 -5.30 -11.28
C ARG A 104 -2.73 -5.26 -9.82
N ILE A 105 -2.35 -4.08 -9.32
CA ILE A 105 -1.77 -3.91 -8.00
C ILE A 105 -2.74 -3.15 -7.11
N VAL A 106 -2.95 -3.65 -5.90
CA VAL A 106 -3.65 -2.95 -4.81
C VAL A 106 -2.66 -2.70 -3.68
N LEU A 107 -2.69 -1.50 -3.13
CA LEU A 107 -1.87 -1.13 -1.97
C LEU A 107 -2.79 -0.91 -0.76
N VAL A 108 -2.48 -1.52 0.37
CA VAL A 108 -3.22 -1.33 1.62
C VAL A 108 -2.22 -0.95 2.72
N GLY A 109 -2.36 0.21 3.32
CA GLY A 109 -1.49 0.69 4.38
C GLY A 109 -2.27 1.09 5.62
N TYR A 110 -1.76 0.71 6.80
CA TYR A 110 -2.35 1.08 8.09
C TYR A 110 -1.38 1.94 8.90
N SER A 111 -1.82 3.10 9.40
CA SER A 111 -1.00 4.03 10.20
C SER A 111 0.28 4.46 9.46
N GLN A 112 1.48 4.21 10.01
CA GLN A 112 2.76 4.41 9.30
C GLN A 112 2.81 3.63 7.96
N GLY A 113 2.14 2.48 7.87
CA GLY A 113 1.96 1.76 6.61
C GLY A 113 1.16 2.55 5.58
N GLY A 114 0.18 3.35 6.01
CA GLY A 114 -0.54 4.31 5.17
C GLY A 114 0.39 5.40 4.64
N GLN A 115 1.17 6.03 5.53
CA GLN A 115 2.14 7.07 5.19
C GLN A 115 3.13 6.64 4.11
N ILE A 116 3.68 5.42 4.20
CA ILE A 116 4.64 4.94 3.19
C ILE A 116 3.98 4.59 1.85
N MET A 117 2.68 4.25 1.83
CA MET A 117 1.91 4.11 0.59
C MET A 117 1.58 5.49 -0.01
N ASP A 118 1.21 6.48 0.81
CA ASP A 118 0.97 7.87 0.39
C ASP A 118 2.21 8.46 -0.30
N ASN A 119 3.37 8.34 0.35
CA ASN A 119 4.63 8.78 -0.22
C ASN A 119 4.90 8.15 -1.60
N ASN A 120 4.51 6.89 -1.81
CA ASN A 120 4.76 6.16 -3.05
C ASN A 120 3.81 6.50 -4.20
N ILE A 121 2.53 6.77 -3.91
CA ILE A 121 1.52 7.02 -4.95
C ILE A 121 1.28 8.52 -5.20
N CYS A 122 1.51 9.36 -4.19
CA CYS A 122 1.28 10.80 -4.26
C CYS A 122 2.56 11.65 -4.25
N GLY A 123 3.73 11.06 -3.97
CA GLY A 123 5.01 11.76 -3.88
C GLY A 123 5.21 12.48 -2.55
N GLY A 124 6.29 13.24 -2.37
CA GLY A 124 6.54 14.03 -1.16
C GLY A 124 6.02 15.47 -1.24
N PRO A 125 6.56 16.40 -0.43
CA PRO A 125 7.56 16.16 0.62
C PRO A 125 6.96 15.47 1.85
N ASP A 126 7.80 14.72 2.57
CA ASP A 126 7.53 14.16 3.90
C ASP A 126 8.59 14.64 4.90
N SER A 127 8.30 15.72 5.62
CA SER A 127 9.22 16.27 6.62
C SER A 127 9.44 15.32 7.80
N GLY A 128 8.41 14.59 8.24
CA GLY A 128 8.51 13.63 9.34
C GLY A 128 9.46 12.47 9.00
N ALA A 129 9.49 12.07 7.73
CA ALA A 129 10.44 11.08 7.20
C ALA A 129 11.75 11.67 6.64
N GLY A 130 11.95 12.99 6.69
CA GLY A 130 13.12 13.64 6.08
C GLY A 130 13.26 13.41 4.57
N ILE A 131 12.14 13.31 3.86
CA ILE A 131 12.05 13.21 2.39
C ILE A 131 11.68 14.60 1.85
N SER A 132 12.65 15.26 1.21
CA SER A 132 12.44 16.57 0.56
C SER A 132 11.97 16.45 -0.88
N ASP A 133 12.24 15.33 -1.55
CA ASP A 133 11.82 15.08 -2.93
C ASP A 133 10.28 14.94 -3.00
N SER A 134 9.65 15.73 -3.86
CA SER A 134 8.20 15.74 -4.06
C SER A 134 7.74 14.84 -5.21
N SER A 135 8.66 14.21 -5.94
CA SER A 135 8.31 13.30 -7.04
C SER A 135 7.66 12.01 -6.52
N VAL A 136 6.87 11.37 -7.38
CA VAL A 136 6.28 10.04 -7.14
C VAL A 136 7.41 9.00 -7.25
N PRO A 137 7.74 8.24 -6.19
CA PRO A 137 8.83 7.25 -6.21
C PRO A 137 8.57 6.04 -7.11
N LEU A 138 7.31 5.62 -7.26
CA LEU A 138 6.95 4.51 -8.14
C LEU A 138 7.23 4.85 -9.60
N SER A 139 7.69 3.87 -10.37
CA SER A 139 7.84 4.01 -11.82
C SER A 139 6.48 4.26 -12.47
N ALA A 140 6.46 4.97 -13.61
CA ALA A 140 5.22 5.23 -14.33
C ALA A 140 4.45 3.95 -14.70
N SER A 141 5.17 2.87 -15.06
CA SER A 141 4.57 1.56 -15.35
C SER A 141 3.97 0.89 -14.12
N ALA A 142 4.62 1.02 -12.95
CA ALA A 142 4.06 0.54 -11.69
C ALA A 142 2.83 1.36 -11.28
N VAL A 143 2.89 2.70 -11.34
CA VAL A 143 1.75 3.57 -11.08
C VAL A 143 0.57 3.21 -11.98
N GLN A 144 0.81 2.91 -13.26
CA GLN A 144 -0.25 2.48 -14.18
C GLN A 144 -0.92 1.18 -13.73
N GLN A 145 -0.17 0.25 -13.13
CA GLN A 145 -0.71 -1.01 -12.64
C GLN A 145 -1.28 -0.96 -11.23
N VAL A 146 -0.91 0.03 -10.41
CA VAL A 146 -1.65 0.34 -9.19
C VAL A 146 -3.05 0.82 -9.57
N LYS A 147 -4.08 0.07 -9.14
CA LYS A 147 -5.49 0.36 -9.42
C LYS A 147 -6.20 1.00 -8.24
N ALA A 148 -5.88 0.57 -7.03
CA ALA A 148 -6.44 1.10 -5.80
C ALA A 148 -5.38 1.18 -4.70
N VAL A 149 -5.46 2.24 -3.89
CA VAL A 149 -4.66 2.45 -2.69
C VAL A 149 -5.59 2.81 -1.54
N ILE A 150 -5.56 1.99 -0.48
CA ILE A 150 -6.32 2.22 0.74
C ILE A 150 -5.35 2.57 1.87
N MET A 151 -5.59 3.69 2.53
CA MET A 151 -4.80 4.18 3.65
C MET A 151 -5.72 4.35 4.86
N LEU A 152 -5.45 3.63 5.94
CA LEU A 152 -6.29 3.58 7.13
C LEU A 152 -5.53 4.24 8.28
N GLY A 153 -6.01 5.38 8.77
CA GLY A 153 -5.35 6.12 9.85
C GLY A 153 -4.00 6.72 9.44
N ASP A 154 -3.82 7.13 8.19
CA ASP A 154 -2.55 7.67 7.72
C ASP A 154 -2.23 9.04 8.38
N PRO A 155 -1.10 9.18 9.10
CA PRO A 155 -0.65 10.44 9.72
C PRO A 155 -0.51 11.62 8.78
N ARG A 156 -0.45 11.37 7.47
CA ARG A 156 -0.40 12.41 6.43
C ARG A 156 -1.74 13.01 6.09
N PHE A 157 -2.85 12.50 6.64
CA PHE A 157 -4.18 13.05 6.41
C PHE A 157 -4.23 14.56 6.71
N VAL A 158 -4.93 15.29 5.85
CA VAL A 158 -5.34 16.68 6.05
C VAL A 158 -6.75 16.84 5.52
N SER A 159 -7.57 17.64 6.19
CA SER A 159 -8.94 17.90 5.74
C SER A 159 -8.95 18.61 4.38
N GLY A 160 -9.94 18.28 3.56
CA GLY A 160 -10.14 18.86 2.22
C GLY A 160 -9.56 18.04 1.07
N LEU A 161 -8.90 16.90 1.34
CA LEU A 161 -8.51 15.95 0.29
C LEU A 161 -9.76 15.36 -0.38
N SER A 162 -9.81 15.37 -1.72
CA SER A 162 -10.93 14.82 -2.49
C SER A 162 -11.11 13.30 -2.35
N TYR A 163 -10.08 12.62 -1.84
CA TYR A 163 -10.00 11.18 -1.57
C TYR A 163 -10.05 10.87 -0.06
N GLY A 164 -10.29 11.88 0.78
CA GLY A 164 -10.49 11.72 2.22
C GLY A 164 -11.89 11.19 2.55
N VAL A 165 -11.96 10.16 3.37
CA VAL A 165 -13.19 9.56 3.87
C VAL A 165 -13.15 9.54 5.40
N GLY A 166 -14.28 9.85 6.03
CA GLY A 166 -14.44 9.87 7.48
C GLY A 166 -14.75 11.26 8.03
N THR A 167 -14.63 11.39 9.34
CA THR A 167 -15.13 12.54 10.11
C THR A 167 -14.05 13.56 10.46
N CYS A 168 -12.77 13.30 10.16
CA CYS A 168 -11.71 14.24 10.51
C CYS A 168 -11.80 15.54 9.70
N THR A 169 -11.95 16.68 10.40
CA THR A 169 -11.91 18.03 9.82
C THR A 169 -10.61 18.78 10.16
N ALA A 170 -9.58 18.08 10.61
CA ALA A 170 -8.27 18.62 10.99
C ALA A 170 -7.15 17.99 10.15
N GLY A 171 -6.10 17.46 10.76
CA GLY A 171 -5.02 16.74 10.11
C GLY A 171 -4.15 16.01 11.11
N GLY A 172 -3.33 15.08 10.62
CA GLY A 172 -2.44 14.27 11.44
C GLY A 172 -1.14 14.98 11.79
N PHE A 173 -0.26 14.30 12.52
CA PHE A 173 1.00 14.90 12.96
C PHE A 173 2.01 15.14 11.82
N ASP A 174 1.86 14.43 10.69
CA ASP A 174 2.65 14.57 9.46
C ASP A 174 1.80 15.03 8.27
N ALA A 175 0.71 15.75 8.57
CA ALA A 175 -0.29 16.20 7.60
C ALA A 175 0.33 16.78 6.32
N ARG A 176 -0.25 16.42 5.18
CA ARG A 176 0.03 17.07 3.90
C ARG A 176 -0.21 18.59 4.00
N PRO A 177 0.48 19.40 3.18
CA PRO A 177 0.15 20.82 3.04
C PRO A 177 -1.34 21.01 2.70
N ALA A 178 -1.96 22.04 3.26
CA ALA A 178 -3.34 22.38 2.94
C ALA A 178 -3.50 22.62 1.42
N GLY A 179 -4.52 22.01 0.82
CA GLY A 179 -4.75 22.07 -0.64
C GLY A 179 -3.83 21.16 -1.47
N PHE A 180 -3.04 20.29 -0.84
CA PHE A 180 -2.28 19.26 -1.55
C PHE A 180 -3.21 18.42 -2.44
N THR A 181 -2.73 18.09 -3.64
CA THR A 181 -3.43 17.21 -4.57
C THR A 181 -2.50 16.09 -5.00
N CYS A 182 -2.91 14.84 -4.73
CA CYS A 182 -2.22 13.66 -5.23
C CYS A 182 -2.34 13.58 -6.77
N PRO A 183 -1.25 13.40 -7.52
CA PRO A 183 -1.30 13.20 -8.98
C PRO A 183 -2.13 11.97 -9.41
N ASN A 184 -2.34 11.03 -8.49
CA ASN A 184 -3.08 9.78 -8.70
C ASN A 184 -4.31 9.68 -7.78
N ALA A 185 -4.91 10.82 -7.42
CA ALA A 185 -6.01 10.92 -6.46
C ALA A 185 -7.20 10.00 -6.77
N ASP A 186 -7.47 9.73 -8.05
CA ASP A 186 -8.58 8.87 -8.50
C ASP A 186 -8.42 7.41 -8.06
N LYS A 187 -7.22 6.99 -7.63
CA LYS A 187 -6.91 5.62 -7.18
C LYS A 187 -6.86 5.50 -5.67
N VAL A 188 -7.01 6.59 -4.93
CA VAL A 188 -6.71 6.64 -3.49
C VAL A 188 -8.00 6.79 -2.69
N GLN A 189 -8.04 6.13 -1.54
CA GLN A 189 -8.89 6.53 -0.42
C GLN A 189 -8.09 6.53 0.88
N ILE A 190 -8.21 7.61 1.64
CA ILE A 190 -7.61 7.78 2.96
C ILE A 190 -8.72 7.92 4.00
N TYR A 191 -8.77 6.98 4.95
CA TYR A 191 -9.77 6.91 5.99
C TYR A 191 -9.23 7.49 7.29
N CYS A 192 -9.87 8.53 7.80
CA CYS A 192 -9.49 9.19 9.04
C CYS A 192 -10.68 9.83 9.75
N ASP A 193 -10.77 9.62 11.05
CA ASP A 193 -11.86 10.12 11.88
C ASP A 193 -11.41 11.11 12.94
N SER A 194 -12.35 11.95 13.38
CA SER A 194 -12.11 13.03 14.34
C SER A 194 -11.59 12.57 15.71
N GLN A 195 -11.86 11.32 16.10
CA GLN A 195 -11.43 10.72 17.36
C GLN A 195 -9.94 10.32 17.35
N ASP A 196 -9.35 10.17 16.17
CA ASP A 196 -8.01 9.64 15.98
C ASP A 196 -6.92 10.65 16.38
N PRO A 197 -5.97 10.29 17.27
CA PRO A 197 -4.91 11.19 17.70
C PRO A 197 -3.70 11.28 16.75
N PHE A 198 -3.65 10.46 15.69
CA PHE A 198 -2.49 10.34 14.79
C PHE A 198 -2.76 10.89 13.40
N CYS A 199 -3.86 10.47 12.76
CA CYS A 199 -4.27 11.00 11.45
C CYS A 199 -5.16 12.26 11.58
N CYS A 200 -5.69 12.50 12.79
CA CYS A 200 -6.42 13.69 13.14
C CYS A 200 -5.81 14.29 14.42
N ASN A 201 -6.58 15.14 15.11
CA ASN A 201 -6.20 15.77 16.37
C ASN A 201 -7.09 15.32 17.54
N GLY A 202 -7.62 14.11 17.46
CA GLY A 202 -8.42 13.49 18.51
C GLY A 202 -7.58 12.99 19.68
N ASN A 203 -8.17 12.10 20.48
CA ASN A 203 -7.55 11.58 21.70
C ASN A 203 -7.88 10.11 22.01
N ASP A 204 -8.48 9.37 21.07
CA ASP A 204 -8.83 7.97 21.22
C ASP A 204 -7.93 7.07 20.36
N SER A 205 -6.84 6.57 20.96
CA SER A 205 -5.94 5.64 20.29
C SER A 205 -6.58 4.30 19.94
N ASN A 206 -7.70 3.91 20.57
CA ASN A 206 -8.41 2.69 20.19
C ASN A 206 -9.16 2.89 18.88
N HIS A 207 -9.72 4.08 18.64
CA HIS A 207 -10.38 4.41 17.37
C HIS A 207 -9.44 4.23 16.18
N HIS A 208 -8.17 4.62 16.35
CA HIS A 208 -7.13 4.43 15.33
C HIS A 208 -6.96 2.97 14.88
N GLN A 209 -7.32 1.99 15.71
CA GLN A 209 -7.18 0.56 15.43
C GLN A 209 -8.45 -0.10 14.85
N GLN A 210 -9.51 0.68 14.61
CA GLN A 210 -10.82 0.14 14.24
C GLN A 210 -11.21 0.36 12.77
N TYR A 211 -10.34 0.97 11.95
CA TYR A 211 -10.74 1.42 10.61
C TYR A 211 -11.18 0.30 9.68
N VAL A 212 -10.62 -0.92 9.75
CA VAL A 212 -11.13 -2.02 8.93
C VAL A 212 -12.52 -2.47 9.39
N SER A 213 -12.80 -2.44 10.70
CA SER A 213 -14.14 -2.74 11.24
C SER A 213 -15.17 -1.70 10.78
N ILE A 214 -14.79 -0.42 10.77
CA ILE A 214 -15.67 0.70 10.42
C ILE A 214 -15.86 0.80 8.89
N TYR A 215 -14.76 0.79 8.12
CA TYR A 215 -14.74 1.12 6.70
C TYR A 215 -14.37 -0.03 5.78
N GLY A 216 -14.02 -1.22 6.29
CA GLY A 216 -13.49 -2.31 5.45
C GLY A 216 -14.39 -2.71 4.28
N LYS A 217 -15.71 -2.66 4.47
CA LYS A 217 -16.68 -2.92 3.38
C LYS A 217 -16.69 -1.81 2.32
N GLU A 218 -16.58 -0.56 2.73
CA GLU A 218 -16.50 0.60 1.83
C GLU A 218 -15.18 0.58 1.05
N ALA A 219 -14.06 0.30 1.74
CA ALA A 219 -12.75 0.15 1.13
C ALA A 219 -12.71 -0.99 0.12
N LEU A 220 -13.30 -2.15 0.44
CA LEU A 220 -13.44 -3.25 -0.51
C LEU A 220 -14.27 -2.85 -1.73
N ALA A 221 -15.39 -2.17 -1.53
CA ALA A 221 -16.24 -1.70 -2.63
C ALA A 221 -15.48 -0.74 -3.57
N PHE A 222 -14.67 0.16 -3.01
CA PHE A 222 -13.80 1.02 -3.79
C PHE A 222 -12.76 0.21 -4.58
N VAL A 223 -12.05 -0.72 -3.93
CA VAL A 223 -11.08 -1.60 -4.60
C VAL A 223 -11.74 -2.33 -5.77
N ASN A 224 -12.92 -2.91 -5.56
CA ASN A 224 -13.68 -3.62 -6.59
C ASN A 224 -14.11 -2.73 -7.76
N SER A 225 -14.38 -1.45 -7.50
CA SER A 225 -14.70 -0.49 -8.58
C SER A 225 -13.50 -0.12 -9.46
N LYS A 226 -12.28 -0.43 -9.02
CA LYS A 226 -11.02 -0.08 -9.72
C LYS A 226 -10.37 -1.26 -10.43
N LEU A 227 -10.67 -2.49 -10.01
CA LEU A 227 -10.12 -3.73 -10.56
C LEU A 227 -10.85 -4.12 -11.84
#